data_AF-R4WUU7-F1
#
_entry.id   AF-R4WUU7-F1
#
_cell.length_a   1.000
_cell.length_b   1.000
_cell.length_c   1.000
_cell.angle_alpha   90.00
_cell.angle_beta   90.00
_cell.angle_gamma   90.00
#
_symmetry.space_group_name_H-M   'P 1'
#
loop_
_entity.id
_entity.type
_entity.pdbx_description
1 polymer ?
#
loop_
_entity_poly.entity_id
_entity_poly.type
_entity_poly.pdbx_seq_one_letter_code
_entity_poly.pdbx_strand_id
1 'polypeptide(L)'
;MSLMIAGALATAGCATGPDRNPKDPLEPMNRKIFTFNDTLDTYVAKPVAQFYVDYTPSPFRTAVSNFFSNLGDFSNFANNLLQLKITDATQDLMRIAMNSVFGIGGLIDIASPAGLPKHHQDFGLTLGHYGIASGPYLVLPLLGPSSFRDATTWAVDWRVNPLSYSEAEIRWPLFGVNFVSARADLIGATDLLSAAALDKYAFVRDAYMQRRQYLLTGGGAATLPDYGDEGVSAPDGASAPEGSGAPGESGGNSEKQGLPSYVDPGAAASPAGGVGGKSPAPQESAPSSGKEQDVPQYQDPEAQPAVK
;
A
#
# COMPACT_ATOMS: atom_id res chain seq x y z
N MET A 1 -13.80 13.06 38.00
CA MET A 1 -13.43 12.84 36.57
C MET A 1 -14.54 12.21 35.74
N SER A 2 -15.71 11.89 36.30
CA SER A 2 -16.85 11.31 35.55
C SER A 2 -17.84 12.34 35.00
N LEU A 3 -17.76 13.61 35.42
CA LEU A 3 -18.69 14.67 35.00
C LEU A 3 -18.28 15.34 33.67
N MET A 4 -17.02 15.19 33.25
CA MET A 4 -16.50 15.74 31.99
C MET A 4 -16.85 14.88 30.76
N ILE A 5 -17.14 13.59 30.96
CA ILE A 5 -17.47 12.66 29.86
C ILE A 5 -18.94 12.86 29.42
N ALA A 6 -19.84 13.19 30.34
CA ALA A 6 -21.26 13.44 30.03
C ALA A 6 -21.50 14.73 29.24
N GLY A 7 -20.66 15.77 29.43
CA GLY A 7 -20.77 17.03 28.69
C GLY A 7 -20.35 16.93 27.21
N ALA A 8 -19.40 16.05 26.88
CA ALA A 8 -18.95 15.83 25.51
C ALA A 8 -20.01 15.12 24.63
N LEU A 9 -20.83 14.26 25.24
CA LEU A 9 -21.91 13.56 24.52
C LEU A 9 -23.09 14.48 24.18
N ALA A 10 -23.33 15.53 24.96
CA ALA A 10 -24.44 16.46 24.75
C ALA A 10 -24.20 17.49 23.62
N THR A 11 -22.94 17.74 23.25
CA THR A 11 -22.58 18.68 22.18
C THR A 11 -22.46 18.03 20.80
N ALA A 12 -22.41 16.69 20.72
CA ALA A 12 -22.42 15.95 19.46
C ALA A 12 -23.74 16.09 18.67
N GLY A 13 -24.84 16.50 19.33
CA GLY A 13 -26.15 16.70 18.71
C GLY A 13 -26.26 17.95 17.81
N CYS A 14 -25.33 18.91 17.92
CA CYS A 14 -25.36 20.14 17.11
C CYS A 14 -24.51 20.05 15.82
N ALA A 15 -23.88 18.91 15.53
CA ALA A 15 -23.07 18.73 14.32
C ALA A 15 -23.88 18.27 13.10
N THR A 16 -25.16 17.93 13.25
CA THR A 16 -26.00 17.38 12.18
C THR A 16 -26.89 18.47 11.57
N GLY A 17 -26.42 19.09 10.49
CA GLY A 17 -27.19 20.05 9.69
C GLY A 17 -28.23 19.38 8.76
N PRO A 18 -29.13 20.18 8.15
CA PRO A 18 -30.23 19.69 7.31
C PRO A 18 -29.80 19.04 5.98
N ASP A 19 -28.60 19.33 5.46
CA ASP A 19 -28.05 18.75 4.21
C ASP A 19 -27.04 17.64 4.52
N ARG A 20 -27.50 16.57 5.17
CA ARG A 20 -26.63 15.47 5.62
C ARG A 20 -26.38 14.48 4.49
N ASN A 21 -25.13 14.31 4.08
CA ASN A 21 -24.71 13.15 3.30
C ASN A 21 -24.88 11.89 4.16
N PRO A 22 -25.73 10.91 3.78
CA PRO A 22 -25.95 9.71 4.58
C PRO A 22 -24.66 8.91 4.82
N LYS A 23 -23.71 8.99 3.88
CA LYS A 23 -22.41 8.31 3.93
C LYS A 23 -21.38 9.05 4.80
N ASP A 24 -21.56 10.35 5.04
CA ASP A 24 -20.66 11.19 5.83
C ASP A 24 -21.44 12.19 6.72
N PRO A 25 -21.98 11.71 7.84
CA PRO A 25 -22.71 12.52 8.81
C PRO A 25 -21.97 13.75 9.36
N LEU A 26 -20.64 13.69 9.35
CA LEU A 26 -19.75 14.66 9.99
C LEU A 26 -19.02 15.51 8.94
N GLU A 27 -19.48 15.52 7.70
CA GLU A 27 -18.83 16.17 6.56
C GLU A 27 -18.40 17.63 6.85
N PRO A 28 -19.23 18.51 7.46
CA PRO A 28 -18.81 19.89 7.75
C PRO A 28 -17.63 19.98 8.72
N MET A 29 -17.54 19.07 9.70
CA MET A 29 -16.42 19.01 10.63
C MET A 29 -15.19 18.41 9.95
N ASN A 30 -15.40 17.31 9.23
CA ASN A 30 -14.35 16.58 8.53
C ASN A 30 -13.65 17.44 7.48
N ARG A 31 -14.41 18.22 6.69
CA ARG A 31 -13.85 19.17 5.72
C ARG A 31 -12.99 20.24 6.38
N LYS A 32 -13.39 20.79 7.53
CA LYS A 32 -12.59 21.78 8.27
C LYS A 32 -11.27 21.20 8.75
N ILE A 33 -11.30 20.00 9.34
CA ILE A 33 -10.10 19.31 9.81
C ILE A 33 -9.23 18.91 8.62
N PHE A 34 -9.85 18.48 7.51
CA PHE A 34 -9.14 18.19 6.27
C PHE A 34 -8.41 19.43 5.74
N THR A 35 -9.05 20.60 5.69
CA THR A 35 -8.39 21.85 5.29
C THR A 35 -7.23 22.20 6.23
N PHE A 36 -7.38 21.98 7.54
CA PHE A 36 -6.27 22.17 8.49
C PHE A 36 -5.09 21.24 8.18
N ASN A 37 -5.35 19.94 7.98
CA ASN A 37 -4.32 18.95 7.64
C ASN A 37 -3.66 19.27 6.29
N ASP A 38 -4.44 19.65 5.28
CA ASP A 38 -3.98 19.98 3.93
C ASP A 38 -3.14 21.26 3.90
N THR A 39 -3.51 22.25 4.72
CA THR A 39 -2.71 23.46 4.94
C THR A 39 -1.36 23.09 5.56
N LEU A 40 -1.38 22.29 6.63
CA LEU A 40 -0.14 21.85 7.27
C LEU A 40 0.74 21.02 6.32
N ASP A 41 0.12 20.15 5.50
CA ASP A 41 0.84 19.38 4.50
C ASP A 41 1.52 20.29 3.48
N THR A 42 0.76 21.24 2.93
CA THR A 42 1.24 22.16 1.88
C THR A 42 2.38 23.04 2.35
N TYR A 43 2.31 23.58 3.57
CA TYR A 43 3.29 24.55 4.07
C TYR A 43 4.42 23.95 4.88
N VAL A 44 4.26 22.74 5.43
CA VAL A 44 5.25 22.13 6.33
C VAL A 44 5.67 20.74 5.86
N ALA A 45 4.74 19.79 5.78
CA ALA A 45 5.12 18.39 5.56
C ALA A 45 5.69 18.15 4.16
N LYS A 46 5.04 18.68 3.11
CA LYS A 46 5.48 18.54 1.72
C LYS A 46 6.84 19.21 1.47
N PRO A 47 7.09 20.47 1.88
CA PRO A 47 8.42 21.07 1.74
C PRO A 47 9.53 20.29 2.46
N VAL A 48 9.29 19.81 3.68
CA VAL A 48 10.27 19.01 4.44
C VAL A 48 10.52 17.66 3.78
N ALA A 49 9.46 17.00 3.31
CA ALA A 49 9.57 15.74 2.58
C ALA A 49 10.28 15.91 1.23
N GLN A 50 10.03 17.00 0.50
CA GLN A 50 10.75 17.31 -0.74
C GLN A 50 12.24 17.56 -0.48
N PHE A 51 12.57 18.31 0.58
CA PHE A 51 13.97 18.48 1.00
C PHE A 51 14.63 17.12 1.32
N TYR A 52 13.93 16.24 2.04
CA TYR A 52 14.43 14.89 2.30
C TYR A 52 14.66 14.11 1.00
N VAL A 53 13.75 14.20 0.04
CA VAL A 53 13.86 13.58 -1.29
C VAL A 53 15.06 14.10 -2.08
N ASP A 54 15.28 15.41 -2.08
CA ASP A 54 16.29 16.08 -2.90
C ASP A 54 17.71 15.84 -2.37
N TYR A 55 17.88 15.74 -1.06
CA TYR A 55 19.19 15.63 -0.41
C TYR A 55 19.58 14.22 0.04
N THR A 56 18.63 13.29 0.12
CA THR A 56 18.90 11.91 0.58
C THR A 56 18.88 10.93 -0.59
N PRO A 57 19.99 10.24 -0.90
CA PRO A 57 20.02 9.25 -1.98
C PRO A 57 18.99 8.13 -1.77
N SER A 58 18.45 7.62 -2.88
CA SER A 58 17.40 6.59 -2.86
C SER A 58 17.68 5.38 -1.95
N PRO A 59 18.89 4.78 -1.92
CA PRO A 59 19.16 3.64 -1.06
C PRO A 59 18.96 3.93 0.43
N PHE A 60 19.32 5.13 0.89
CA PHE A 60 19.11 5.53 2.28
C PHE A 60 17.64 5.74 2.59
N ARG A 61 16.87 6.35 1.66
CA ARG A 61 15.42 6.50 1.82
C ARG A 61 14.71 5.15 1.89
N THR A 62 15.08 4.23 1.02
CA THR A 62 14.59 2.85 1.05
C THR A 62 14.94 2.17 2.37
N ALA A 63 16.16 2.34 2.89
CA ALA A 63 16.54 1.75 4.17
C ALA A 63 15.71 2.29 5.35
N VAL A 64 15.44 3.59 5.38
CA VAL A 64 14.58 4.22 6.40
C VAL A 64 13.14 3.72 6.28
N SER A 65 12.59 3.66 5.07
CA SER A 65 11.24 3.15 4.82
C SER A 65 11.11 1.67 5.21
N ASN A 66 12.11 0.84 4.90
CA ASN A 66 12.18 -0.57 5.32
C ASN A 66 12.22 -0.72 6.85
N PHE A 67 13.00 0.13 7.54
CA PHE A 67 13.11 0.09 9.00
C PHE A 67 11.76 0.31 9.67
N PHE A 68 11.02 1.35 9.25
CA PHE A 68 9.68 1.61 9.78
C PHE A 68 8.65 0.59 9.32
N SER A 69 8.78 0.06 8.10
CA SER A 69 7.97 -1.07 7.63
C SER A 69 8.14 -2.30 8.51
N ASN A 70 9.38 -2.65 8.88
CA ASN A 70 9.68 -3.78 9.76
C ASN A 70 9.11 -3.58 11.17
N LEU A 71 9.09 -2.34 11.68
CA LEU A 71 8.41 -2.01 12.93
C LEU A 71 6.89 -2.12 12.81
N GLY A 72 6.32 -1.75 11.66
CA GLY A 72 4.90 -1.93 11.35
C GLY A 72 4.49 -3.41 11.30
N ASP A 73 5.40 -4.30 10.90
CA ASP A 73 5.14 -5.74 10.85
C ASP A 73 4.79 -6.34 12.23
N PHE A 74 5.20 -5.71 13.34
CA PHE A 74 4.76 -6.11 14.69
C PHE A 74 3.26 -5.92 14.89
N SER A 75 2.69 -4.81 14.39
CA SER A 75 1.24 -4.59 14.44
C SER A 75 0.52 -5.55 13.50
N ASN A 76 1.08 -5.82 12.33
CA ASN A 76 0.55 -6.82 11.40
C ASN A 76 0.48 -8.21 12.05
N PHE A 77 1.59 -8.68 12.62
CA PHE A 77 1.68 -9.94 13.35
C PHE A 77 0.64 -10.04 14.47
N ALA A 78 0.58 -9.02 15.34
CA ALA A 78 -0.34 -9.01 16.47
C ALA A 78 -1.81 -9.08 16.01
N ASN A 79 -2.16 -8.30 14.98
CA ASN A 79 -3.53 -8.28 14.45
C ASN A 79 -3.88 -9.55 13.68
N ASN A 80 -2.97 -10.12 12.90
CA ASN A 80 -3.19 -11.41 12.26
C ASN A 80 -3.39 -12.53 13.29
N LEU A 81 -2.61 -12.52 14.38
CA LEU A 81 -2.79 -13.45 15.49
C LEU A 81 -4.16 -13.27 16.16
N LEU A 82 -4.56 -12.02 16.43
CA LEU A 82 -5.88 -11.71 16.99
C LEU A 82 -7.01 -12.15 16.05
N GLN A 83 -6.84 -12.03 14.73
CA GLN A 83 -7.81 -12.50 13.73
C GLN A 83 -7.73 -14.01 13.45
N LEU A 84 -6.91 -14.76 14.19
CA LEU A 84 -6.67 -16.19 14.02
C LEU A 84 -6.16 -16.59 12.61
N LYS A 85 -5.52 -15.64 11.90
CA LYS A 85 -4.86 -15.86 10.61
C LYS A 85 -3.44 -16.37 10.84
N ILE A 86 -3.32 -17.63 11.25
CA ILE A 86 -2.05 -18.22 11.71
C ILE A 86 -0.97 -18.19 10.63
N THR A 87 -1.32 -18.44 9.36
CA THR A 87 -0.37 -18.38 8.24
C THR A 87 0.20 -16.98 8.08
N ASP A 88 -0.66 -15.97 7.97
CA ASP A 88 -0.28 -14.57 7.77
C ASP A 88 0.54 -14.06 8.97
N ALA A 89 0.14 -14.41 10.20
CA ALA A 89 0.89 -14.09 11.41
C ALA A 89 2.29 -14.72 11.39
N THR A 90 2.41 -15.99 11.01
CA THR A 90 3.71 -16.66 10.92
C THR A 90 4.58 -16.02 9.85
N GLN A 91 4.00 -15.61 8.71
CA GLN A 91 4.72 -14.90 7.66
C GLN A 91 5.23 -13.53 8.16
N ASP A 92 4.40 -12.73 8.82
CA ASP A 92 4.83 -11.44 9.39
C ASP A 92 5.92 -11.62 10.45
N LEU A 93 5.80 -12.63 11.32
CA LEU A 93 6.84 -12.95 12.30
C LEU A 93 8.16 -13.30 11.62
N MET A 94 8.12 -14.10 10.54
CA MET A 94 9.31 -14.44 9.76
C MET A 94 9.89 -13.20 9.06
N ARG A 95 9.05 -12.27 8.57
CA ARG A 95 9.51 -10.99 8.02
C ARG A 95 10.29 -10.20 9.07
N ILE A 96 9.71 -10.01 10.26
CA ILE A 96 10.36 -9.34 11.40
C ILE A 96 11.70 -9.99 11.71
N ALA A 97 11.73 -11.32 11.86
CA ALA A 97 12.94 -12.04 12.22
C ALA A 97 14.02 -11.92 11.14
N MET A 98 13.68 -12.14 9.87
CA MET A 98 14.64 -12.09 8.76
C MET A 98 15.20 -10.69 8.55
N ASN A 99 14.33 -9.67 8.53
CA ASN A 99 14.75 -8.29 8.32
C ASN A 99 15.51 -7.75 9.53
N SER A 100 15.17 -8.16 10.76
CA SER A 100 15.92 -7.74 11.94
C SER A 100 17.30 -8.41 12.04
N VAL A 101 17.40 -9.72 11.75
CA VAL A 101 18.64 -10.50 11.90
C VAL A 101 19.57 -10.34 10.70
N PHE A 102 19.05 -10.56 9.49
CA PHE A 102 19.84 -10.51 8.25
C PHE A 102 19.77 -9.14 7.56
N GLY A 103 18.71 -8.38 7.83
CA GLY A 103 18.48 -7.06 7.23
C GLY A 103 19.00 -5.89 8.06
N ILE A 104 19.93 -6.11 9.00
CA ILE A 104 20.53 -5.07 9.86
C ILE A 104 19.44 -4.28 10.60
N GLY A 105 18.66 -4.96 11.46
CA GLY A 105 17.61 -4.32 12.26
C GLY A 105 16.42 -3.81 11.44
N GLY A 106 16.23 -4.30 10.21
CA GLY A 106 15.13 -3.92 9.32
C GLY A 106 15.48 -2.90 8.25
N LEU A 107 16.72 -2.42 8.17
CA LEU A 107 17.15 -1.48 7.12
C LEU A 107 17.14 -2.11 5.72
N ILE A 108 17.35 -3.43 5.63
CA ILE A 108 17.34 -4.17 4.36
C ILE A 108 16.20 -5.19 4.39
N ASP A 109 15.33 -5.16 3.38
CA ASP A 109 14.25 -6.13 3.24
C ASP A 109 14.76 -7.42 2.57
N ILE A 110 15.08 -8.41 3.41
CA ILE A 110 15.49 -9.76 3.03
C ILE A 110 14.27 -10.67 2.85
N ALA A 111 13.17 -10.35 3.55
CA ALA A 111 11.99 -11.18 3.58
C ALA A 111 11.20 -11.17 2.27
N SER A 112 11.08 -10.02 1.59
CA SER A 112 10.36 -9.95 0.31
C SER A 112 11.03 -10.77 -0.80
N PRO A 113 12.36 -10.68 -1.03
CA PRO A 113 13.05 -11.57 -1.97
C PRO A 113 12.96 -13.05 -1.60
N ALA A 114 12.79 -13.37 -0.32
CA ALA A 114 12.56 -14.73 0.18
C ALA A 114 11.12 -15.23 -0.04
N GLY A 115 10.25 -14.44 -0.67
CA GLY A 115 8.88 -14.82 -1.01
C GLY A 115 7.87 -14.67 0.13
N LEU A 116 8.22 -13.96 1.22
CA LEU A 116 7.29 -13.68 2.31
C LEU A 116 6.40 -12.48 1.93
N PRO A 117 5.09 -12.65 1.72
CA PRO A 117 4.20 -11.54 1.39
C PRO A 117 4.08 -10.60 2.59
N LYS A 118 3.91 -9.30 2.31
CA LYS A 118 3.62 -8.30 3.33
C LYS A 118 2.13 -8.13 3.51
N HIS A 119 1.68 -8.11 4.74
CA HIS A 119 0.29 -7.86 5.10
C HIS A 119 0.10 -6.42 5.56
N HIS A 120 -1.13 -5.95 5.45
CA HIS A 120 -1.56 -4.65 5.95
C HIS A 120 -2.74 -4.88 6.90
N GLN A 121 -2.43 -5.09 8.17
CA GLN A 121 -3.40 -5.30 9.24
C GLN A 121 -3.25 -4.24 10.31
N ASP A 122 -4.38 -3.86 10.88
CA ASP A 122 -4.45 -2.94 12.00
C ASP A 122 -5.60 -3.32 12.93
N PHE A 123 -5.63 -2.70 14.11
CA PHE A 123 -6.64 -3.04 15.10
C PHE A 123 -8.06 -2.70 14.64
N GLY A 124 -8.25 -1.65 13.85
CA GLY A 124 -9.53 -1.35 13.22
C GLY A 124 -10.05 -2.50 12.35
N LEU A 125 -9.17 -3.12 11.55
CA LEU A 125 -9.50 -4.32 10.76
C LEU A 125 -9.82 -5.51 11.64
N THR A 126 -9.06 -5.70 12.73
CA THR A 126 -9.34 -6.75 13.72
C THR A 126 -10.72 -6.60 14.34
N LEU A 127 -11.11 -5.38 14.75
CA LEU A 127 -12.46 -5.12 15.25
C LEU A 127 -13.51 -5.38 14.16
N GLY A 128 -13.22 -5.01 12.92
CA GLY A 128 -14.07 -5.29 11.77
C GLY A 128 -14.26 -6.78 11.48
N HIS A 129 -13.20 -7.57 11.61
CA HIS A 129 -13.24 -9.03 11.50
C HIS A 129 -14.22 -9.64 12.50
N TYR A 130 -14.32 -9.07 13.71
CA TYR A 130 -15.28 -9.45 14.74
C TYR A 130 -16.66 -8.78 14.62
N GLY A 131 -16.96 -8.15 13.48
CA GLY A 131 -18.28 -7.59 13.19
C GLY A 131 -18.54 -6.21 13.80
N ILE A 132 -17.54 -5.55 14.37
CA ILE A 132 -17.69 -4.17 14.83
C ILE A 132 -17.77 -3.26 13.61
N ALA A 133 -18.91 -2.56 13.49
CA ALA A 133 -19.14 -1.60 12.41
C ALA A 133 -18.13 -0.44 12.47
N SER A 134 -17.77 0.09 11.30
CA SER A 134 -16.82 1.21 11.18
C SER A 134 -17.28 2.46 11.96
N GLY A 135 -18.60 2.66 12.02
CA GLY A 135 -19.19 3.92 12.45
C GLY A 135 -19.05 5.01 11.39
N PRO A 136 -19.46 6.26 11.69
CA PRO A 136 -19.31 7.39 10.78
C PRO A 136 -17.84 7.62 10.36
N TYR A 137 -17.65 8.07 9.12
CA TYR A 137 -16.38 8.59 8.65
C TYR A 137 -16.00 9.84 9.47
N LEU A 138 -14.72 9.95 9.80
CA LEU A 138 -14.19 11.14 10.42
C LEU A 138 -12.76 11.42 9.95
N VAL A 139 -12.37 12.68 9.95
CA VAL A 139 -10.98 13.09 9.71
C VAL A 139 -10.36 13.49 11.04
N LEU A 140 -9.22 12.88 11.37
CA LEU A 140 -8.46 13.20 12.56
C LEU A 140 -7.44 14.31 12.26
N PRO A 141 -7.25 15.29 13.15
CA PRO A 141 -6.17 16.26 13.02
C PRO A 141 -4.83 15.54 12.97
N LEU A 142 -3.95 15.94 12.04
CA LEU A 142 -2.63 15.36 11.74
C LEU A 142 -2.64 13.92 11.18
N LEU A 143 -3.57 13.08 11.61
CA LEU A 143 -3.58 11.64 11.31
C LEU A 143 -4.39 11.30 10.05
N GLY A 144 -5.31 12.17 9.63
CA GLY A 144 -6.03 12.05 8.37
C GLY A 144 -7.32 11.21 8.43
N PRO A 145 -7.72 10.59 7.31
CA PRO A 145 -8.96 9.82 7.18
C PRO A 145 -9.08 8.66 8.17
N SER A 146 -10.23 8.52 8.81
CA SER A 146 -10.50 7.46 9.78
C SER A 146 -12.01 7.15 9.90
N SER A 147 -12.34 6.28 10.85
CA SER A 147 -13.70 6.04 11.34
C SER A 147 -13.67 5.92 12.86
N PHE A 148 -14.83 5.88 13.52
CA PHE A 148 -14.87 5.68 14.98
C PHE A 148 -14.17 4.40 15.42
N ARG A 149 -14.36 3.31 14.67
CA ARG A 149 -13.67 2.05 14.91
C ARG A 149 -12.18 2.18 14.62
N ASP A 150 -11.84 2.70 13.43
CA ASP A 150 -10.46 2.69 12.95
C ASP A 150 -9.58 3.71 13.71
N ALA A 151 -10.17 4.73 14.34
CA ALA A 151 -9.46 5.66 15.23
C ALA A 151 -8.86 4.96 16.47
N THR A 152 -9.44 3.84 16.91
CA THR A 152 -8.90 3.06 18.04
C THR A 152 -7.54 2.42 17.73
N THR A 153 -7.23 2.25 16.43
CA THR A 153 -5.94 1.75 15.95
C THR A 153 -4.78 2.52 16.54
N TRP A 154 -4.86 3.86 16.60
CA TRP A 154 -3.78 4.69 17.12
C TRP A 154 -3.39 4.36 18.56
N ALA A 155 -4.38 4.08 19.42
CA ALA A 155 -4.12 3.73 20.80
C ALA A 155 -3.46 2.35 20.95
N VAL A 156 -3.87 1.39 20.10
CA VAL A 156 -3.35 0.03 20.12
C VAL A 156 -1.97 -0.05 19.48
N ASP A 157 -1.78 0.60 18.33
CA ASP A 157 -0.50 0.71 17.63
C ASP A 157 0.56 1.33 18.54
N TRP A 158 0.21 2.37 19.31
CA TRP A 158 1.11 2.93 20.31
C TRP A 158 1.56 1.87 21.33
N ARG A 159 0.70 0.95 21.75
CA ARG A 159 1.07 -0.10 22.72
C ARG A 159 1.86 -1.24 22.09
N VAL A 160 1.63 -1.59 20.83
CA VAL A 160 2.35 -2.71 20.20
C VAL A 160 3.67 -2.30 19.55
N ASN A 161 3.85 -1.02 19.22
CA ASN A 161 5.07 -0.54 18.59
C ASN A 161 6.25 -0.51 19.59
N PRO A 162 7.36 -1.21 19.33
CA PRO A 162 8.55 -1.19 20.18
C PRO A 162 9.12 0.22 20.42
N LEU A 163 9.01 1.13 19.45
CA LEU A 163 9.49 2.51 19.58
C LEU A 163 8.78 3.29 20.70
N SER A 164 7.55 2.91 21.05
CA SER A 164 6.79 3.60 22.09
C SER A 164 7.41 3.44 23.48
N TYR A 165 8.22 2.41 23.69
CA TYR A 165 8.94 2.14 24.95
C TYR A 165 10.35 2.70 24.98
N SER A 166 10.82 3.32 23.90
CA SER A 166 12.12 4.00 23.88
C SER A 166 12.07 5.33 24.61
N GLU A 167 13.23 5.83 25.03
CA GLU A 167 13.37 7.13 25.67
C GLU A 167 12.83 8.25 24.77
N ALA A 168 12.27 9.30 25.39
CA ALA A 168 11.62 10.38 24.65
C ALA A 168 12.55 11.06 23.63
N GLU A 169 13.85 11.14 23.95
CA GLU A 169 14.92 11.70 23.12
C GLU A 169 15.15 10.90 21.82
N ILE A 170 14.83 9.62 21.81
CA ILE A 170 14.92 8.73 20.63
C ILE A 170 13.57 8.66 19.93
N ARG A 171 12.50 8.52 20.71
CA ARG A 171 11.13 8.31 20.22
C ARG A 171 10.66 9.45 19.31
N TRP A 172 10.69 10.70 19.80
CA TRP A 172 10.12 11.82 19.05
C TRP A 172 10.84 12.11 17.72
N PRO A 173 12.18 12.11 17.66
CA PRO A 173 12.89 12.21 16.38
C PRO A 173 12.52 11.08 15.43
N LEU A 174 12.46 9.82 15.88
CA LEU A 174 12.08 8.70 15.01
C LEU A 174 10.64 8.78 14.50
N PHE A 175 9.70 9.27 15.30
CA PHE A 175 8.34 9.58 14.82
C PHE A 175 8.37 10.65 13.72
N GLY A 176 9.19 11.69 13.88
CA GLY A 176 9.39 12.73 12.87
C GLY A 176 10.00 12.18 11.58
N VAL A 177 11.05 11.36 11.68
CA VAL A 177 11.68 10.73 10.51
C VAL A 177 10.70 9.79 9.81
N ASN A 178 9.92 8.99 10.55
CA ASN A 178 8.89 8.13 9.97
C ASN A 178 7.85 8.96 9.20
N PHE A 179 7.37 10.05 9.80
CA PHE A 179 6.42 10.96 9.16
C PHE A 179 6.97 11.53 7.85
N VAL A 180 8.21 12.04 7.87
CA VAL A 180 8.87 12.60 6.69
C VAL A 180 9.09 11.53 5.62
N SER A 181 9.56 10.34 6.00
CA SER A 181 9.75 9.21 5.09
C SER A 181 8.44 8.79 4.43
N ALA A 182 7.39 8.57 5.22
CA ALA A 182 6.07 8.19 4.72
C ALA A 182 5.49 9.27 3.80
N ARG A 183 5.67 10.56 4.13
CA ARG A 183 5.20 11.64 3.27
C ARG A 183 5.98 11.69 1.95
N ALA A 184 7.29 11.50 2.00
CA ALA A 184 8.17 11.46 0.82
C ALA A 184 7.79 10.33 -0.14
N ASP A 185 7.49 9.14 0.38
CA ASP A 185 7.03 7.99 -0.41
C ASP A 185 5.68 8.26 -1.12
N LEU A 186 4.89 9.22 -0.60
CA LEU A 186 3.57 9.57 -1.12
C LEU A 186 3.54 10.80 -2.04
N ILE A 187 4.61 11.60 -2.14
CA ILE A 187 4.61 12.87 -2.89
C ILE A 187 4.08 12.69 -4.32
N GLY A 188 4.63 11.72 -5.06
CA GLY A 188 4.26 11.48 -6.45
C GLY A 188 2.77 11.14 -6.64
N ALA A 189 2.22 10.28 -5.79
CA ALA A 189 0.80 9.91 -5.84
C ALA A 189 -0.10 11.09 -5.45
N THR A 190 0.26 11.85 -4.42
CA THR A 190 -0.55 12.98 -3.94
C THR A 190 -0.52 14.19 -4.88
N ASP A 191 0.54 14.35 -5.67
CA ASP A 191 0.65 15.46 -6.62
C ASP A 191 -0.24 15.22 -7.83
N LEU A 192 -0.29 13.98 -8.33
CA LEU A 192 -1.27 13.61 -9.36
C LEU A 192 -2.70 13.76 -8.84
N LEU A 193 -2.97 13.28 -7.63
CA LEU A 193 -4.29 13.43 -7.00
C LEU A 193 -4.70 14.90 -6.92
N SER A 194 -3.80 15.78 -6.47
CA SER A 194 -4.09 17.20 -6.31
C SER A 194 -4.30 17.91 -7.65
N ALA A 195 -3.69 17.42 -8.73
CA ALA A 195 -3.87 17.95 -10.07
C ALA A 195 -5.17 17.45 -10.76
N ALA A 196 -5.63 16.24 -10.44
CA ALA A 196 -6.75 15.59 -11.11
C ALA A 196 -8.09 15.70 -10.36
N ALA A 197 -8.09 15.83 -9.03
CA ALA A 197 -9.32 15.80 -8.24
C ALA A 197 -9.99 17.18 -8.17
N LEU A 198 -11.24 17.24 -8.65
CA LEU A 198 -12.11 18.43 -8.48
C LEU A 198 -12.46 18.67 -7.00
N ASP A 199 -12.75 17.61 -6.25
CA ASP A 199 -12.93 17.63 -4.79
C ASP A 199 -11.96 16.63 -4.13
N LYS A 200 -10.80 17.14 -3.71
CA LYS A 200 -9.75 16.34 -3.04
C LYS A 200 -10.27 15.65 -1.78
N TYR A 201 -11.17 16.29 -1.03
CA TYR A 201 -11.72 15.72 0.20
C TYR A 201 -12.59 14.50 -0.10
N ALA A 202 -13.55 14.65 -1.02
CA ALA A 202 -14.47 13.57 -1.37
C ALA A 202 -13.70 12.36 -1.94
N PHE A 203 -12.71 12.61 -2.80
CA PHE A 203 -11.85 11.55 -3.33
C PHE A 203 -11.11 10.80 -2.23
N VAL A 204 -10.44 11.52 -1.32
CA VAL A 204 -9.68 10.89 -0.23
C VAL A 204 -10.58 10.09 0.71
N ARG A 205 -11.77 10.60 1.02
CA ARG A 205 -12.78 9.88 1.81
C ARG A 205 -13.18 8.57 1.13
N ASP A 206 -13.55 8.65 -0.15
CA ASP A 206 -14.11 7.51 -0.87
C ASP A 206 -13.02 6.44 -1.13
N ALA A 207 -11.80 6.86 -1.47
CA ALA A 207 -10.63 5.99 -1.58
C ALA A 207 -10.30 5.30 -0.25
N TYR A 208 -10.37 6.02 0.88
CA TYR A 208 -10.19 5.44 2.21
C TYR A 208 -11.24 4.36 2.48
N MET A 209 -12.53 4.68 2.32
CA MET A 209 -13.62 3.74 2.60
C MET A 209 -13.55 2.49 1.71
N GLN A 210 -13.23 2.68 0.43
CA GLN A 210 -13.05 1.58 -0.52
C GLN A 210 -11.88 0.68 -0.11
N ARG A 211 -10.73 1.26 0.25
CA ARG A 211 -9.56 0.50 0.74
C ARG A 211 -9.89 -0.28 2.01
N ARG A 212 -10.61 0.32 2.96
CA ARG A 212 -11.02 -0.37 4.20
C ARG A 212 -11.94 -1.55 3.90
N GLN A 213 -12.90 -1.37 3.00
CA GLN A 213 -13.77 -2.45 2.58
C GLN A 213 -13.00 -3.58 1.91
N TYR A 214 -12.07 -3.24 1.00
CA TYR A 214 -11.19 -4.20 0.34
C TYR A 214 -10.40 -5.06 1.34
N LEU A 215 -9.80 -4.44 2.36
CA LEU A 215 -9.01 -5.11 3.38
C LEU A 215 -9.85 -6.03 4.28
N LEU A 216 -11.12 -5.67 4.55
CA LEU A 216 -12.05 -6.49 5.32
C LEU A 216 -12.57 -7.70 4.54
N THR A 217 -12.87 -7.51 3.24
CA THR A 217 -13.47 -8.56 2.41
C THR A 217 -12.46 -9.40 1.63
N GLY A 218 -11.16 -9.11 1.74
CA GLY A 218 -10.11 -9.81 0.97
C GLY A 218 -10.22 -9.59 -0.55
N GLY A 219 -10.68 -8.41 -0.97
CA GLY A 219 -10.79 -8.04 -2.40
C GLY A 219 -11.95 -8.62 -3.20
N GLY A 220 -12.81 -9.47 -2.62
CA GLY A 220 -13.92 -10.10 -3.34
C GLY A 220 -15.16 -9.23 -3.63
N ALA A 221 -15.22 -7.99 -3.11
CA ALA A 221 -16.43 -7.16 -3.18
C ALA A 221 -16.17 -5.65 -3.25
N ALA A 222 -15.08 -5.22 -3.91
CA ALA A 222 -14.87 -3.79 -4.16
C ALA A 222 -15.56 -3.37 -5.47
N THR A 223 -16.82 -2.95 -5.40
CA THR A 223 -17.42 -2.14 -6.46
C THR A 223 -16.64 -0.83 -6.55
N LEU A 224 -16.02 -0.55 -7.70
CA LEU A 224 -15.41 0.74 -7.98
C LEU A 224 -16.51 1.82 -7.91
N PRO A 225 -16.28 2.96 -7.24
CA PRO A 225 -17.20 4.08 -7.32
C PRO A 225 -17.38 4.54 -8.77
N ASP A 226 -18.62 4.76 -9.16
CA ASP A 226 -18.96 5.40 -10.44
C ASP A 226 -18.65 6.89 -10.33
N TYR A 227 -17.49 7.29 -10.86
CA TYR A 227 -17.10 8.69 -11.02
C TYR A 227 -17.69 9.24 -12.33
N GLY A 228 -18.98 8.97 -12.55
CA GLY A 228 -19.67 9.23 -13.81
C GLY A 228 -19.41 10.62 -14.35
N ASP A 229 -19.03 10.67 -15.63
CA ASP A 229 -19.14 11.87 -16.46
C ASP A 229 -20.60 12.31 -16.45
N GLU A 230 -20.94 13.33 -15.67
CA GLU A 230 -22.19 14.04 -15.86
C GLU A 230 -22.15 14.77 -17.21
N GLY A 231 -22.62 14.08 -18.25
CA GLY A 231 -23.03 14.75 -19.49
C GLY A 231 -22.87 13.98 -20.78
N VAL A 232 -23.48 12.80 -20.94
CA VAL A 232 -24.23 12.44 -22.16
C VAL A 232 -25.29 11.40 -21.80
N SER A 233 -26.56 11.82 -21.75
CA SER A 233 -27.68 10.88 -21.81
C SER A 233 -27.74 10.30 -23.23
N ALA A 234 -27.45 9.03 -23.41
CA ALA A 234 -27.79 8.29 -24.63
C ALA A 234 -29.19 7.64 -24.46
N PRO A 235 -30.03 7.63 -25.50
CA PRO A 235 -31.47 7.45 -25.37
C PRO A 235 -31.89 5.99 -25.13
N ASP A 236 -33.13 5.86 -24.65
CA ASP A 236 -33.84 4.62 -24.36
C ASP A 236 -33.77 3.56 -25.47
N GLY A 237 -33.48 2.32 -25.07
CA GLY A 237 -33.83 1.13 -25.83
C GLY A 237 -32.66 0.35 -26.43
N ALA A 238 -32.03 -0.51 -25.64
CA ALA A 238 -31.37 -1.72 -26.14
C ALA A 238 -31.35 -2.80 -25.06
N SER A 239 -32.29 -3.73 -25.16
CA SER A 239 -32.33 -4.98 -24.39
C SER A 239 -31.07 -5.83 -24.64
N ALA A 240 -30.47 -6.30 -23.55
CA ALA A 240 -29.34 -7.24 -23.57
C ALA A 240 -29.71 -8.59 -24.19
N PRO A 241 -28.79 -9.27 -24.88
CA PRO A 241 -28.80 -10.72 -24.96
C PRO A 241 -27.78 -11.31 -23.99
N GLU A 242 -28.25 -12.27 -23.19
CA GLU A 242 -27.42 -13.28 -22.54
C GLU A 242 -26.67 -14.09 -23.63
N GLY A 243 -25.38 -14.32 -23.44
CA GLY A 243 -24.59 -15.13 -24.35
C GLY A 243 -23.11 -15.14 -24.01
N SER A 244 -22.69 -16.22 -23.36
CA SER A 244 -21.30 -16.62 -23.13
C SER A 244 -20.41 -16.49 -24.38
N GLY A 245 -19.30 -15.77 -24.25
CA GLY A 245 -18.24 -15.76 -25.25
C GLY A 245 -17.17 -14.71 -24.91
N ALA A 246 -15.94 -15.16 -24.69
CA ALA A 246 -14.79 -14.29 -24.46
C ALA A 246 -14.56 -13.34 -25.65
N PRO A 247 -14.06 -12.11 -25.43
CA PRO A 247 -13.35 -11.35 -26.45
C PRO A 247 -11.85 -11.35 -26.13
N GLY A 248 -10.92 -11.63 -27.04
CA GLY A 248 -10.90 -11.20 -28.44
C GLY A 248 -10.27 -9.81 -28.50
N GLU A 249 -8.94 -9.77 -28.67
CA GLU A 249 -8.15 -8.54 -28.81
C GLU A 249 -8.70 -7.66 -29.94
N SER A 250 -9.02 -6.40 -29.62
CA SER A 250 -9.19 -5.33 -30.59
C SER A 250 -8.41 -4.12 -30.10
N GLY A 251 -7.43 -3.72 -30.91
CA GLY A 251 -6.51 -2.64 -30.64
C GLY A 251 -7.19 -1.27 -30.66
N GLY A 252 -7.07 -0.56 -29.54
CA GLY A 252 -7.26 0.88 -29.45
C GLY A 252 -6.10 1.47 -28.67
N ASN A 253 -5.25 2.23 -29.35
CA ASN A 253 -4.16 3.00 -28.75
C ASN A 253 -4.79 4.06 -27.83
N SER A 254 -4.84 3.77 -26.54
CA SER A 254 -4.99 4.78 -25.49
C SER A 254 -3.70 4.71 -24.69
N GLU A 255 -2.86 5.73 -24.85
CA GLU A 255 -1.69 5.93 -23.99
C GLU A 255 -2.18 5.88 -22.54
N LYS A 256 -1.82 4.79 -21.85
CA LYS A 256 -2.02 4.67 -20.41
C LYS A 256 -1.17 5.76 -19.76
N GLN A 257 -1.78 6.89 -19.43
CA GLN A 257 -1.27 7.74 -18.36
C GLN A 257 -1.37 6.91 -17.08
N GLY A 258 -0.34 6.11 -16.83
CA GLY A 258 -0.22 5.31 -15.64
C GLY A 258 -0.16 6.22 -14.43
N LEU A 259 -0.98 5.91 -13.42
CA LEU A 259 -0.78 6.47 -12.08
C LEU A 259 0.68 6.20 -11.65
N PRO A 260 1.37 7.15 -11.02
CA PRO A 260 2.65 6.91 -10.38
C PRO A 260 2.54 5.68 -9.47
N SER A 261 3.47 4.74 -9.64
CA SER A 261 3.53 3.54 -8.82
C SER A 261 3.90 3.93 -7.39
N TYR A 262 2.93 3.88 -6.48
CA TYR A 262 3.26 3.79 -5.05
C TYR A 262 3.93 2.43 -4.85
N VAL A 263 5.22 2.45 -4.54
CA VAL A 263 5.97 1.24 -4.18
C VAL A 263 5.74 1.03 -2.69
N ASP A 264 4.91 0.05 -2.33
CA ASP A 264 4.82 -0.38 -0.94
C ASP A 264 6.20 -0.92 -0.51
N PRO A 265 6.84 -0.37 0.54
CA PRO A 265 8.20 -0.72 0.97
C PRO A 265 8.37 -2.16 1.49
N GLY A 266 7.41 -3.05 1.23
CA GLY A 266 7.62 -4.49 1.29
C GLY A 266 6.65 -5.30 0.42
N ALA A 267 6.02 -4.69 -0.58
CA ALA A 267 5.33 -5.48 -1.60
C ALA A 267 6.39 -6.22 -2.41
N ALA A 268 6.22 -7.54 -2.55
CA ALA A 268 6.96 -8.29 -3.55
C ALA A 268 6.80 -7.58 -4.90
N ALA A 269 7.90 -7.38 -5.63
CA ALA A 269 7.83 -6.90 -7.01
C ALA A 269 6.81 -7.78 -7.74
N SER A 270 5.69 -7.20 -8.17
CA SER A 270 4.82 -7.87 -9.13
C SER A 270 5.71 -8.26 -10.31
N PRO A 271 5.71 -9.51 -10.78
CA PRO A 271 6.55 -9.87 -11.91
C PRO A 271 6.13 -8.95 -13.06
N ALA A 272 7.06 -8.10 -13.50
CA ALA A 272 6.92 -7.36 -14.73
C ALA A 272 6.54 -8.38 -15.81
N GLY A 273 5.42 -8.13 -16.49
CA GLY A 273 4.93 -8.98 -17.57
C GLY A 273 6.09 -9.31 -18.51
N GLY A 274 6.39 -10.60 -18.63
CA GLY A 274 7.48 -11.09 -19.46
C GLY A 274 7.29 -10.62 -20.89
N VAL A 275 8.21 -9.80 -21.36
CA VAL A 275 8.36 -9.46 -22.78
C VAL A 275 9.03 -10.66 -23.45
N GLY A 276 8.26 -11.73 -23.67
CA GLY A 276 8.67 -12.89 -24.46
C GLY A 276 8.16 -12.73 -25.89
N GLY A 277 8.87 -11.95 -26.70
CA GLY A 277 8.60 -11.84 -28.13
C GLY A 277 8.73 -13.20 -28.81
N LYS A 278 7.60 -13.74 -29.27
CA LYS A 278 7.56 -14.92 -30.13
C LYS A 278 7.56 -14.43 -31.58
N SER A 279 8.74 -14.32 -32.19
CA SER A 279 8.84 -14.17 -33.65
C SER A 279 8.39 -15.47 -34.33
N PRO A 280 7.63 -15.41 -35.44
CA PRO A 280 7.10 -16.58 -36.10
C PRO A 280 8.17 -17.30 -36.94
N ALA A 281 8.12 -18.62 -36.93
CA ALA A 281 8.93 -19.48 -37.78
C ALA A 281 8.36 -19.52 -39.22
N PRO A 282 9.21 -19.67 -40.25
CA PRO A 282 8.83 -20.27 -41.52
C PRO A 282 9.31 -21.74 -41.59
N GLN A 283 8.40 -22.66 -41.94
CA GLN A 283 8.74 -23.95 -42.57
C GLN A 283 9.07 -23.66 -44.04
N GLU A 284 9.99 -24.33 -44.75
CA GLU A 284 10.07 -25.77 -45.02
C GLU A 284 11.36 -26.10 -45.83
N SER A 285 11.70 -27.39 -45.91
CA SER A 285 12.56 -28.12 -46.89
C SER A 285 13.95 -28.62 -46.45
N ALA A 286 14.08 -29.96 -46.41
CA ALA A 286 15.32 -30.76 -46.42
C ALA A 286 16.02 -30.66 -47.81
N PRO A 287 17.19 -31.31 -48.15
CA PRO A 287 17.92 -32.40 -47.47
C PRO A 287 19.49 -32.36 -47.57
N SER A 288 20.11 -33.47 -47.17
CA SER A 288 21.29 -34.12 -47.78
C SER A 288 22.71 -33.87 -47.24
N SER A 289 23.43 -34.99 -47.24
CA SER A 289 24.78 -35.38 -46.81
C SER A 289 25.96 -34.70 -47.52
N GLY A 290 27.10 -34.61 -46.81
CA GLY A 290 28.43 -34.85 -47.40
C GLY A 290 29.62 -34.10 -46.78
N LYS A 291 30.53 -34.87 -46.13
CA LYS A 291 32.00 -34.69 -46.00
C LYS A 291 32.55 -33.49 -45.21
N GLU A 292 33.68 -33.51 -44.51
CA GLU A 292 34.67 -34.46 -43.98
C GLU A 292 35.63 -33.59 -43.13
N GLN A 293 36.16 -34.12 -42.00
CA GLN A 293 37.46 -33.78 -41.37
C GLN A 293 37.64 -32.32 -40.84
N ASP A 294 38.24 -32.03 -39.68
CA ASP A 294 39.39 -32.65 -39.02
C ASP A 294 39.41 -32.13 -37.55
N VAL A 295 39.63 -32.98 -36.54
CA VAL A 295 39.86 -32.55 -35.14
C VAL A 295 40.95 -33.42 -34.51
N PRO A 296 42.09 -32.85 -34.08
CA PRO A 296 42.99 -33.55 -33.18
C PRO A 296 42.54 -33.39 -31.73
N GLN A 297 42.25 -34.52 -31.09
CA GLN A 297 42.05 -34.68 -29.64
C GLN A 297 43.34 -34.34 -28.87
N TYR A 298 43.22 -33.61 -27.76
CA TYR A 298 44.32 -33.41 -26.81
C TYR A 298 44.08 -34.26 -25.57
N GLN A 299 45.06 -35.10 -25.26
CA GLN A 299 45.07 -36.08 -24.17
C GLN A 299 45.77 -35.48 -22.94
N ASP A 300 45.16 -35.64 -21.77
CA ASP A 300 45.64 -35.15 -20.48
C ASP A 300 46.64 -36.14 -19.84
N PRO A 301 47.91 -35.78 -19.56
CA PRO A 301 48.87 -36.66 -18.92
C PRO A 301 49.12 -36.30 -17.44
N GLU A 302 48.57 -37.15 -16.58
CA GLU A 302 49.04 -37.66 -15.28
C GLU A 302 49.97 -36.84 -14.36
N ALA A 303 49.46 -36.67 -13.13
CA ALA A 303 50.10 -36.82 -11.82
C ALA A 303 51.55 -37.35 -11.75
N GLN A 304 52.40 -36.67 -10.97
CA GLN A 304 53.50 -37.28 -10.20
C GLN A 304 53.71 -36.59 -8.82
N PRO A 305 54.24 -37.31 -7.80
CA PRO A 305 54.19 -36.93 -6.38
C PRO A 305 55.48 -36.23 -5.87
N ALA A 306 55.37 -35.53 -4.75
CA ALA A 306 56.48 -34.84 -4.08
C ALA A 306 57.07 -35.66 -2.91
N VAL A 307 58.39 -35.86 -2.92
CA VAL A 307 59.21 -36.23 -1.76
C VAL A 307 60.52 -35.44 -1.79
N LYS A 308 60.69 -34.55 -0.81
CA LYS A 308 61.89 -34.45 0.05
C LYS A 308 61.62 -33.49 1.20
#